data_AF-A0A1Q6DLX2-F1
#
_entry.id   AF-A0A1Q6DLX2-F1
#
_cell.length_a   1.000
_cell.length_b   1.000
_cell.length_c   1.000
_cell.angle_alpha   90.00
_cell.angle_beta   90.00
_cell.angle_gamma   90.00
#
_symmetry.space_group_name_H-M   'P 1'
#
loop_
_entity.id
_entity.type
_entity.pdbx_description
1 polymer ?
#
loop_
_entity_poly.entity_id
_entity_poly.type
_entity_poly.pdbx_seq_one_letter_code
_entity_poly.pdbx_strand_id
1 'polypeptide(L)'
;MFSEMITALQAGKMPGTSSLHQRLRGALIKKAAIIRQPSPLWPRDPKINPPSAHLLWAAVILRDRGNFNLAADLMVLETLESSRQKNLADIAGQRERLIARELQELRQLIGDRSLQEKINESIKSVHPATL
;
A
#
# COMPACT_ATOMS: atom_id res chain seq x y z
N MET A 1 -2.09 -5.65 -11.21
CA MET A 1 -1.71 -4.27 -11.60
C MET A 1 -0.26 -3.94 -11.24
N PHE A 2 0.21 -4.24 -10.02
CA PHE A 2 1.57 -3.94 -9.56
C PHE A 2 2.56 -5.12 -9.68
N SER A 3 2.26 -6.11 -10.50
CA SER A 3 3.09 -7.32 -10.61
C SER A 3 4.54 -7.01 -11.03
N GLU A 4 4.74 -6.09 -11.97
CA GLU A 4 6.09 -5.64 -12.36
C GLU A 4 6.87 -5.00 -11.19
N MET A 5 6.19 -4.26 -10.32
CA MET A 5 6.81 -3.67 -9.12
C MET A 5 7.29 -4.79 -8.19
N ILE A 6 6.41 -5.76 -7.91
CA ILE A 6 6.71 -6.90 -7.03
C ILE A 6 7.88 -7.72 -7.60
N THR A 7 7.82 -8.06 -8.89
CA THR A 7 8.88 -8.81 -9.57
C THR A 7 10.21 -8.08 -9.56
N ALA A 8 10.22 -6.75 -9.75
CA ALA A 8 11.44 -5.97 -9.65
C ALA A 8 12.04 -6.02 -8.25
N LEU A 9 11.22 -5.82 -7.21
CA LEU A 9 11.66 -5.86 -5.81
C LEU A 9 12.21 -7.23 -5.41
N GLN A 10 11.54 -8.31 -5.79
CA GLN A 10 12.00 -9.69 -5.57
C GLN A 10 13.33 -9.97 -6.28
N ALA A 11 13.55 -9.37 -7.45
CA ALA A 11 14.80 -9.45 -8.18
C ALA A 11 15.90 -8.50 -7.66
N GLY A 12 15.69 -7.80 -6.54
CA GLY A 12 16.65 -6.85 -5.98
C GLY A 12 16.77 -5.56 -6.79
N LYS A 13 15.77 -5.21 -7.60
CA LYS A 13 15.78 -4.03 -8.49
C LYS A 13 14.74 -3.01 -8.07
N MET A 14 15.10 -1.73 -8.18
CA MET A 14 14.13 -0.64 -8.03
C MET A 14 13.20 -0.61 -9.25
N PRO A 15 11.87 -0.60 -9.08
CA PRO A 15 10.95 -0.48 -10.20
C PRO A 15 11.03 0.91 -10.85
N GLY A 16 10.67 0.98 -12.14
CA GLY A 16 10.63 2.24 -12.87
C GLY A 16 9.61 3.22 -12.28
N THR A 17 10.08 4.39 -11.87
CA THR A 17 9.28 5.35 -11.08
C THR A 17 8.20 6.05 -11.92
N SER A 18 8.48 6.41 -13.19
CA SER A 18 7.52 7.12 -14.05
C SER A 18 6.25 6.30 -14.32
N SER A 19 6.41 5.03 -14.69
CA SER A 19 5.26 4.13 -14.93
C SER A 19 4.54 3.80 -13.64
N LEU A 20 5.27 3.64 -12.52
CA LEU A 20 4.69 3.38 -11.21
C LEU A 20 3.83 4.54 -10.72
N HIS A 21 4.26 5.79 -10.91
CA HIS A 21 3.52 6.99 -10.52
C HIS A 21 2.18 7.10 -11.27
N GLN A 22 2.17 6.89 -12.59
CA GLN A 22 0.95 6.90 -13.38
C GLN A 22 -0.02 5.78 -12.95
N ARG A 23 0.51 4.58 -12.73
CA ARG A 23 -0.28 3.42 -12.27
C ARG A 23 -0.87 3.66 -10.89
N LEU A 24 -0.10 4.20 -9.95
CA LEU A 24 -0.55 4.48 -8.59
C LEU A 24 -1.74 5.46 -8.57
N ARG A 25 -1.64 6.58 -9.30
CA ARG A 25 -2.73 7.55 -9.38
C ARG A 25 -4.04 6.94 -9.88
N GLY A 26 -3.99 6.22 -10.99
CA GLY A 26 -5.18 5.55 -11.54
C GLY A 26 -5.73 4.47 -10.60
N ALA A 27 -4.84 3.75 -9.91
CA ALA A 27 -5.20 2.70 -8.97
C ALA A 27 -5.88 3.23 -7.70
N LEU A 28 -5.40 4.35 -7.14
CA LEU A 28 -6.00 5.00 -5.98
C LEU A 28 -7.42 5.50 -6.28
N ILE A 29 -7.62 6.13 -7.44
CA ILE A 29 -8.95 6.58 -7.89
C ILE A 29 -9.91 5.39 -8.00
N LYS A 30 -9.46 4.29 -8.64
CA LYS A 30 -10.26 3.06 -8.76
C LYS A 30 -10.59 2.45 -7.40
N LYS A 31 -9.60 2.35 -6.52
CA LYS A 31 -9.78 1.78 -5.18
C LYS A 31 -10.78 2.60 -4.36
N ALA A 32 -10.67 3.92 -4.38
CA ALA A 32 -11.61 4.81 -3.72
C ALA A 32 -13.04 4.66 -4.28
N ALA A 33 -13.20 4.49 -5.60
CA ALA A 33 -14.51 4.24 -6.21
C ALA A 33 -15.10 2.88 -5.80
N ILE A 34 -14.29 1.84 -5.69
CA ILE A 34 -14.72 0.50 -5.27
C ILE A 34 -15.14 0.51 -3.80
N ILE A 35 -14.36 1.11 -2.90
CA ILE A 35 -14.66 1.16 -1.47
C ILE A 35 -15.99 1.87 -1.16
N ARG A 36 -16.47 2.75 -2.05
CA ARG A 36 -17.80 3.39 -1.93
C ARG A 36 -18.97 2.45 -2.21
N GLN A 37 -18.72 1.30 -2.81
CA GLN A 37 -19.73 0.27 -3.06
C GLN A 37 -19.82 -0.68 -1.87
N PRO A 38 -20.96 -1.36 -1.63
CA PRO A 38 -21.04 -2.43 -0.65
C PRO A 38 -20.01 -3.54 -0.92
N SER A 39 -19.35 -4.04 0.11
CA SER A 39 -18.28 -5.04 -0.01
C SER A 39 -18.62 -6.31 -0.81
N PRO A 40 -19.87 -6.84 -0.82
CA PRO A 40 -20.22 -7.98 -1.67
C PRO A 40 -20.11 -7.72 -3.18
N LEU A 41 -20.10 -6.45 -3.59
CA LEU A 41 -19.99 -6.04 -5.00
C LEU A 41 -18.55 -5.78 -5.44
N TRP A 42 -17.58 -5.85 -4.51
CA TRP A 42 -16.19 -5.54 -4.83
C TRP A 42 -15.60 -6.57 -5.80
N PRO A 43 -14.99 -6.14 -6.91
CA PRO A 43 -14.32 -7.04 -7.83
C PRO A 43 -13.18 -7.78 -7.12
N ARG A 44 -13.00 -9.07 -7.43
CA ARG A 44 -11.87 -9.88 -6.94
C ARG A 44 -10.63 -9.79 -7.83
N ASP A 45 -10.77 -9.29 -9.06
CA ASP A 45 -9.65 -9.15 -9.99
C ASP A 45 -8.70 -8.02 -9.53
N PRO A 46 -7.42 -8.31 -9.21
CA PRO A 46 -6.44 -7.31 -8.76
C PRO A 46 -6.00 -6.31 -9.85
N LYS A 47 -6.45 -6.47 -11.11
CA LYS A 47 -6.35 -5.44 -12.15
C LYS A 47 -7.45 -4.38 -12.03
N ILE A 48 -8.58 -4.74 -11.42
CA ILE A 48 -9.73 -3.85 -11.22
C ILE A 48 -9.72 -3.30 -9.79
N ASN A 49 -9.57 -4.18 -8.80
CA ASN A 49 -9.50 -3.88 -7.37
C ASN A 49 -8.09 -4.21 -6.83
N PRO A 50 -7.10 -3.33 -7.02
CA PRO A 50 -5.76 -3.59 -6.53
C PRO A 50 -5.76 -3.69 -4.98
N PRO A 51 -4.98 -4.62 -4.39
CA PRO A 51 -4.80 -4.67 -2.94
C PRO A 51 -4.27 -3.34 -2.40
N SER A 52 -4.85 -2.84 -1.30
CA SER A 52 -4.42 -1.55 -0.71
C SER A 52 -2.95 -1.58 -0.28
N ALA A 53 -2.46 -2.74 0.18
CA ALA A 53 -1.04 -3.01 0.45
C ALA A 53 -0.11 -2.60 -0.71
N HIS A 54 -0.45 -2.99 -1.94
CA HIS A 54 0.36 -2.68 -3.10
C HIS A 54 0.35 -1.17 -3.43
N LEU A 55 -0.74 -0.47 -3.12
CA LEU A 55 -0.82 0.99 -3.26
C LEU A 55 0.09 1.68 -2.25
N LEU A 56 0.08 1.19 -1.00
CA LEU A 56 0.94 1.66 0.07
C LEU A 56 2.42 1.49 -0.31
N TRP A 57 2.81 0.30 -0.77
CA TRP A 57 4.18 0.01 -1.19
C TRP A 57 4.63 0.89 -2.36
N ALA A 58 3.77 1.08 -3.37
CA ALA A 58 4.07 1.97 -4.48
C ALA A 58 4.30 3.42 -4.01
N ALA A 59 3.48 3.91 -3.07
CA ALA A 59 3.66 5.23 -2.50
C ALA A 59 4.97 5.37 -1.70
N VAL A 60 5.36 4.33 -0.95
CA VAL A 60 6.67 4.27 -0.26
C VAL A 60 7.81 4.38 -1.27
N ILE A 61 7.80 3.57 -2.33
CA ILE A 61 8.85 3.56 -3.35
C ILE A 61 8.98 4.92 -4.04
N LEU A 62 7.86 5.59 -4.27
CA LEU A 62 7.81 6.92 -4.88
C LEU A 62 8.10 8.06 -3.88
N ARG A 63 8.29 7.75 -2.59
CA ARG A 63 8.44 8.73 -1.50
C ARG A 63 7.29 9.75 -1.44
N ASP A 64 6.10 9.31 -1.82
CA ASP A 64 4.91 10.16 -1.90
C ASP A 64 4.07 10.04 -0.63
N ARG A 65 4.27 10.98 0.30
CA ARG A 65 3.57 11.00 1.59
C ARG A 65 2.06 11.18 1.45
N GLY A 66 1.60 11.93 0.46
CA GLY A 66 0.18 12.17 0.24
C GLY A 66 -0.53 10.88 -0.18
N ASN A 67 0.02 10.22 -1.20
CA ASN A 67 -0.52 8.95 -1.67
C ASN A 67 -0.31 7.80 -0.67
N PHE A 68 0.75 7.86 0.15
CA PHE A 68 0.96 6.92 1.25
C PHE A 68 -0.18 7.00 2.27
N ASN A 69 -0.51 8.21 2.73
CA ASN A 69 -1.60 8.41 3.68
C ASN A 69 -2.94 7.96 3.10
N LEU A 70 -3.23 8.32 1.85
CA LEU A 70 -4.46 7.90 1.18
C LEU A 70 -4.54 6.37 1.06
N ALA A 71 -3.45 5.70 0.68
CA ALA A 71 -3.41 4.24 0.59
C ALA A 71 -3.65 3.57 1.96
N ALA A 72 -3.06 4.12 3.02
CA ALA A 72 -3.28 3.65 4.38
C ALA A 72 -4.75 3.81 4.82
N ASP A 73 -5.37 4.94 4.51
CA ASP A 73 -6.77 5.20 4.86
C ASP A 73 -7.72 4.25 4.09
N LEU A 74 -7.44 4.01 2.80
CA LEU A 74 -8.18 3.03 2.00
C LEU A 74 -8.04 1.61 2.55
N MET A 75 -6.87 1.23 3.06
CA MET A 75 -6.63 -0.08 3.67
C MET A 75 -7.44 -0.28 4.96
N VAL A 76 -7.55 0.77 5.79
CA VAL A 76 -8.39 0.76 6.99
C VAL A 76 -9.87 0.59 6.60
N LEU A 77 -10.36 1.38 5.63
CA LEU A 77 -11.74 1.28 5.15
C LEU A 77 -12.05 -0.11 4.57
N GLU A 78 -11.12 -0.68 3.80
CA GLU A 78 -11.22 -2.03 3.27
C GLU A 78 -11.37 -3.08 4.39
N THR A 79 -10.61 -2.92 5.47
CA THR A 79 -10.66 -3.81 6.64
C THR A 79 -11.97 -3.66 7.39
N LEU A 80 -12.43 -2.43 7.65
CA LEU A 80 -13.67 -2.17 8.39
C LEU A 80 -14.91 -2.74 7.68
N GLU A 81 -14.99 -2.55 6.37
CA GLU A 81 -16.09 -3.08 5.54
C GLU A 81 -16.06 -4.62 5.42
N SER A 82 -14.87 -5.21 5.39
CA SER A 82 -14.71 -6.66 5.28
C SER A 82 -14.98 -7.40 6.60
N SER A 83 -14.68 -6.77 7.74
CA SER A 83 -14.63 -7.47 9.02
C SER A 83 -15.99 -7.60 9.74
N ARG A 84 -17.07 -6.97 9.25
CA ARG A 84 -18.35 -6.74 9.99
C ARG A 84 -18.19 -6.07 11.39
N GLN A 85 -16.98 -5.98 11.92
CA GLN A 85 -16.62 -5.34 13.18
C GLN A 85 -16.44 -3.85 12.94
N LYS A 86 -17.51 -3.10 13.20
CA LYS A 86 -17.49 -1.63 13.28
C LYS A 86 -16.88 -1.17 14.61
N ASN A 87 -15.74 -1.74 15.02
CA ASN A 87 -15.07 -1.23 16.21
C ASN A 87 -14.30 0.04 15.83
N LEU A 88 -15.03 1.16 15.85
CA LEU A 88 -14.54 2.50 15.53
C LEU A 88 -13.69 3.11 16.66
N ALA A 89 -13.63 2.45 17.83
CA ALA A 89 -13.00 3.02 19.01
C ALA A 89 -11.46 3.16 18.90
N ASP A 90 -10.82 2.43 17.96
CA ASP A 90 -9.36 2.46 17.77
C ASP A 90 -8.98 2.44 16.28
N ILE A 91 -9.56 3.34 15.47
CA ILE A 91 -9.21 3.46 14.05
C ILE A 91 -7.74 3.84 13.86
N ALA A 92 -7.21 4.74 14.69
CA ALA A 92 -5.83 5.17 14.61
C ALA A 92 -4.85 4.02 14.92
N GLY A 93 -5.06 3.26 16.01
CA GLY A 93 -4.23 2.11 16.32
C GLY A 93 -4.36 0.98 15.29
N GLN A 94 -5.56 0.77 14.72
CA GLN A 94 -5.74 -0.17 13.60
C GLN A 94 -4.93 0.26 12.37
N ARG A 95 -4.98 1.54 12.00
CA ARG A 95 -4.22 2.10 10.89
C ARG A 95 -2.72 1.85 11.05
N GLU A 96 -2.17 2.18 12.21
CA GLU A 96 -0.75 2.01 12.48
C GLU A 96 -0.34 0.52 12.48
N ARG A 97 -1.15 -0.37 13.04
CA ARG A 97 -0.89 -1.83 12.99
C ARG A 97 -0.89 -2.37 11.56
N LEU A 98 -1.84 -1.92 10.72
CA LEU A 98 -1.89 -2.33 9.32
C LEU A 98 -0.68 -1.81 8.54
N ILE A 99 -0.34 -0.52 8.71
CA ILE A 99 0.87 0.05 8.08
C ILE A 99 2.11 -0.74 8.51
N ALA A 100 2.31 -0.95 9.81
CA ALA A 100 3.50 -1.66 10.31
C ALA A 100 3.62 -3.06 9.72
N ARG A 101 2.50 -3.80 9.66
CA ARG A 101 2.45 -5.12 9.03
C ARG A 101 2.85 -5.06 7.56
N GLU A 102 2.22 -4.18 6.78
CA GLU A 102 2.50 -4.11 5.34
C GLU A 102 3.92 -3.63 5.02
N LEU A 103 4.49 -2.75 5.85
CA LEU A 103 5.89 -2.34 5.72
C LEU A 103 6.85 -3.48 6.08
N GLN A 104 6.50 -4.32 7.05
CA GLN A 104 7.25 -5.52 7.37
C GLN A 104 7.20 -6.53 6.21
N GLU A 105 6.02 -6.76 5.61
CA GLU A 105 5.86 -7.64 4.45
C GLU A 105 6.68 -7.12 3.25
N LEU A 106 6.67 -5.81 2.99
CA LEU A 106 7.49 -5.17 1.95
C LEU A 106 8.99 -5.42 2.17
N ARG A 107 9.48 -5.33 3.42
CA ARG A 107 10.89 -5.61 3.74
C ARG A 107 11.24 -7.07 3.48
N GLN A 108 10.36 -8.00 3.88
CA GLN A 108 10.57 -9.44 3.70
C GLN A 108 10.55 -9.86 2.23
N LEU A 109 9.82 -9.13 1.38
CA LEU A 109 9.78 -9.37 -0.06
C LEU A 109 11.14 -9.16 -0.75
N ILE A 110 11.98 -8.29 -0.20
CA ILE A 110 13.24 -7.86 -0.80
C ILE A 110 14.37 -8.71 -0.23
N GLY A 111 14.97 -9.59 -1.02
CA GLY A 111 16.13 -10.38 -0.59
C GLY A 111 17.45 -9.58 -0.57
N ASP A 112 17.53 -8.49 -1.34
CA ASP A 112 18.74 -7.67 -1.47
C ASP A 112 18.86 -6.63 -0.34
N ARG A 113 19.95 -6.70 0.43
CA ARG A 113 20.20 -5.82 1.58
C ARG A 113 20.34 -4.35 1.19
N SER A 114 20.99 -4.06 0.06
CA SER A 114 21.20 -2.67 -0.39
C SER A 114 19.88 -2.00 -0.80
N LEU A 115 18.98 -2.78 -1.41
CA LEU A 115 17.65 -2.31 -1.77
C LEU A 115 16.77 -2.16 -0.52
N GLN A 116 16.86 -3.06 0.46
CA GLN A 116 16.17 -2.89 1.74
C GLN A 116 16.54 -1.57 2.42
N GLU A 117 17.82 -1.18 2.42
CA GLU A 117 18.28 0.10 2.98
C GLU A 117 17.63 1.30 2.26
N LYS A 118 17.63 1.30 0.93
CA LYS A 118 16.96 2.35 0.12
C LYS A 118 15.46 2.44 0.37
N ILE A 119 14.81 1.29 0.55
CA ILE A 119 13.38 1.25 0.89
C ILE A 119 13.15 1.74 2.32
N ASN A 120 14.02 1.42 3.27
CA ASN A 120 13.93 1.94 4.63
C ASN A 120 14.06 3.47 4.69
N GLU A 121 14.96 4.06 3.90
CA GLU A 121 15.01 5.52 3.75
C GLU A 121 13.70 6.09 3.19
N SER A 122 13.14 5.40 2.19
CA SER A 122 11.90 5.81 1.56
C SER A 122 10.71 5.72 2.53
N ILE A 123 10.66 4.67 3.36
CA ILE A 123 9.71 4.52 4.47
C ILE A 123 9.84 5.70 5.43
N LYS A 124 11.05 5.99 5.91
CA LYS A 124 11.30 7.11 6.84
C LYS A 124 10.83 8.45 6.28
N SER A 125 10.95 8.65 4.96
CA SER A 125 10.55 9.89 4.30
C SER A 125 9.03 10.11 4.29
N VAL A 126 8.23 9.03 4.20
CA VAL A 126 6.76 9.12 4.13
C VAL A 126 6.08 8.85 5.47
N HIS A 127 6.75 8.12 6.36
CA HIS A 127 6.25 7.70 7.67
C HIS A 127 7.33 7.89 8.74
N PRO A 128 7.54 9.13 9.22
CA PRO A 128 8.62 9.46 10.15
C PRO A 128 8.40 8.96 11.59
N ALA A 129 7.20 8.44 11.91
CA ALA A 129 6.82 8.05 13.27
C ALA A 129 7.37 6.69 13.73
N THR A 130 8.03 5.91 12.86
CA THR A 130 8.62 4.61 13.20
C THR A 130 10.13 4.71 13.45
N LEU A 131 10.49 5.13 14.66
CA LEU A 131 11.77 4.83 15.34
C LEU A 131 11.47 4.44 16.78
#